data_AF-A0A9D9CHK2-F1
#
_entry.id   AF-A0A9D9CHK2-F1
#
_cell.length_a   1.000
_cell.length_b   1.000
_cell.length_c   1.000
_cell.angle_alpha   90.00
_cell.angle_beta   90.00
_cell.angle_gamma   90.00
#
_symmetry.space_group_name_H-M   'P 1'
#
loop_
_entity.id
_entity.type
_entity.pdbx_description
1 polymer ?
#
loop_
_entity_poly.entity_id
_entity_poly.type
_entity_poly.pdbx_seq_one_letter_code
_entity_poly.pdbx_strand_id
1 'polypeptide(L)'
;MNTNKNSYIFIYASVMVIIVAFLLAFVSSALKPMQQKNIELDKKKQVLAALNIFEKDAEAAYNTYVKADQLLNADGTVAAENGGFAVENAAVSAESLPLYVCEVNGETKYVLPLYGAGLWGPIWGYVGLNADKETIYGVYFSHASETPGLGAEITNYDKFQKPFIGKKALNATGDVIISVVKNGKVADATCEVDGISGGTITSNGVDAMLKNSIGLYKAFLTKKCDKGACAAKAECAEQCQTEVVNQ
;
A
#
# COMPACT_ATOMS: atom_id res chain seq x y z
N MET A 1 47.22 -51.75 1.53
CA MET A 1 47.37 -50.32 1.15
C MET A 1 45.98 -49.82 0.79
N ASN A 2 45.32 -49.01 1.64
CA ASN A 2 43.95 -48.55 1.37
C ASN A 2 43.97 -47.40 0.37
N THR A 3 43.68 -47.72 -0.89
CA THR A 3 43.70 -46.82 -2.06
C THR A 3 42.41 -46.01 -2.26
N ASN A 4 41.39 -46.18 -1.40
CA ASN A 4 40.12 -45.43 -1.42
C ASN A 4 40.04 -44.39 -0.28
N LYS A 5 41.00 -43.48 -0.16
CA LYS A 5 40.88 -42.37 0.78
C LYS A 5 40.09 -41.23 0.14
N ASN A 6 38.77 -41.24 0.29
CA ASN A 6 37.91 -40.12 -0.11
C ASN A 6 38.07 -38.87 0.78
N SER A 7 38.97 -38.90 1.76
CA SER A 7 39.18 -37.80 2.71
C SER A 7 39.58 -36.48 2.04
N TYR A 8 40.32 -36.52 0.93
CA TYR A 8 40.66 -35.31 0.17
C TYR A 8 39.41 -34.65 -0.45
N ILE A 9 38.44 -35.46 -0.88
CA ILE A 9 37.16 -34.96 -1.43
C ILE A 9 36.37 -34.27 -0.32
N PHE A 10 36.27 -34.89 0.86
CA PHE A 10 35.56 -34.31 1.99
C PHE A 10 36.23 -33.03 2.52
N ILE A 11 37.56 -32.98 2.58
CA ILE A 11 38.30 -31.78 3.00
C ILE A 11 38.13 -30.66 1.96
N TYR A 12 38.33 -30.96 0.68
CA TYR A 12 38.16 -29.99 -0.40
C TYR A 12 36.74 -29.41 -0.42
N ALA A 13 35.72 -30.28 -0.35
CA ALA A 13 34.33 -29.85 -0.31
C ALA A 13 34.04 -28.99 0.93
N SER A 14 34.58 -29.35 2.10
CA SER A 14 34.40 -28.57 3.33
C SER A 14 35.02 -27.17 3.22
N VAL A 15 36.26 -27.08 2.71
CA VAL A 15 36.93 -25.79 2.49
C VAL A 15 36.18 -24.94 1.48
N MET A 16 35.76 -25.52 0.36
CA MET A 16 35.00 -24.82 -0.66
C MET A 16 33.67 -24.28 -0.12
N VAL A 17 32.92 -25.10 0.64
CA VAL A 17 31.66 -24.68 1.28
C VAL A 17 31.89 -23.54 2.26
N ILE A 18 32.94 -23.61 3.07
CA ILE A 18 33.29 -22.55 4.03
C ILE A 18 33.59 -21.24 3.28
N ILE A 19 34.44 -21.30 2.24
CA ILE A 19 34.79 -20.11 1.45
C ILE A 19 33.55 -19.50 0.79
N VAL A 20 32.71 -20.31 0.14
CA VAL A 20 31.50 -19.84 -0.52
C VAL A 20 30.51 -19.25 0.48
N ALA A 21 30.33 -19.88 1.65
CA ALA A 21 29.46 -19.38 2.70
C ALA A 21 29.94 -18.01 3.23
N PHE A 22 31.24 -17.87 3.50
CA PHE A 22 31.81 -16.59 3.94
C PHE A 22 31.67 -15.49 2.88
N LEU A 23 31.94 -15.81 1.61
CA LEU A 23 31.78 -14.84 0.52
C LEU A 23 30.32 -14.39 0.36
N LEU A 24 29.36 -15.34 0.35
CA LEU A 24 27.93 -15.01 0.27
C LEU A 24 27.45 -14.19 1.47
N ALA A 25 27.89 -14.54 2.68
CA ALA A 25 27.55 -13.79 3.89
C ALA A 25 28.12 -12.37 3.86
N PHE A 26 29.37 -12.20 3.42
CA PHE A 26 30.00 -10.89 3.28
C PHE A 26 29.28 -10.02 2.24
N VAL A 27 29.04 -10.55 1.04
CA VAL A 27 28.34 -9.83 -0.03
C VAL A 27 26.92 -9.45 0.39
N SER A 28 26.19 -10.39 1.01
CA SER A 28 24.85 -10.11 1.56
C SER A 28 24.89 -8.99 2.60
N SER A 29 25.81 -9.07 3.57
CA SER A 29 25.92 -8.07 4.64
C SER A 29 26.30 -6.68 4.12
N ALA A 30 27.21 -6.61 3.14
CA ALA A 30 27.63 -5.34 2.55
C ALA A 30 26.51 -4.66 1.73
N LEU A 31 25.64 -5.44 1.09
CA LEU A 31 24.56 -4.93 0.24
C LEU A 31 23.25 -4.65 0.99
N LYS A 32 23.03 -5.27 2.16
CA LYS A 32 21.81 -5.12 2.96
C LYS A 32 21.36 -3.65 3.16
N PRO A 33 22.22 -2.69 3.54
CA PRO A 33 21.78 -1.30 3.72
C PRO A 33 21.27 -0.66 2.42
N MET A 34 21.91 -0.95 1.28
CA MET A 34 21.46 -0.43 -0.02
C MET A 34 20.15 -1.10 -0.45
N GLN A 35 19.98 -2.39 -0.17
CA GLN A 35 18.73 -3.10 -0.44
C GLN A 35 17.58 -2.51 0.38
N GLN A 36 17.78 -2.29 1.68
CA GLN A 36 16.78 -1.68 2.56
C GLN A 36 16.37 -0.29 2.06
N LYS A 37 17.35 0.58 1.75
CA LYS A 37 17.06 1.91 1.19
C LYS A 37 16.26 1.83 -0.12
N ASN A 38 16.57 0.87 -0.98
CA ASN A 38 15.83 0.68 -2.23
C ASN A 38 14.41 0.17 -2.01
N ILE A 39 14.20 -0.73 -1.04
CA ILE A 39 12.86 -1.23 -0.66
C ILE A 39 12.02 -0.10 -0.07
N GLU A 40 12.59 0.70 0.83
CA GLU A 40 11.91 1.86 1.42
C GLU A 40 11.53 2.87 0.34
N LEU A 41 12.45 3.20 -0.57
CA LEU A 41 12.20 4.12 -1.66
C LEU A 41 11.15 3.58 -2.64
N ASP A 42 11.14 2.27 -2.89
CA ASP A 42 10.10 1.62 -3.67
C ASP A 42 8.74 1.72 -2.98
N LYS A 43 8.66 1.43 -1.68
CA LYS A 43 7.42 1.60 -0.90
C LYS A 43 6.88 3.03 -0.96
N LYS A 44 7.76 4.04 -0.81
CA LYS A 44 7.40 5.46 -0.99
C LYS A 44 6.81 5.72 -2.38
N LYS A 45 7.41 5.18 -3.45
CA LYS A 45 6.89 5.29 -4.81
C LYS A 45 5.52 4.64 -4.98
N GLN A 46 5.31 3.46 -4.40
CA GLN A 46 4.03 2.76 -4.49
C GLN A 46 2.90 3.54 -3.82
N VAL A 47 3.16 4.13 -2.64
CA VAL A 47 2.21 5.03 -1.95
C VAL A 47 1.91 6.28 -2.79
N LEU A 48 2.94 6.92 -3.36
CA LEU A 48 2.79 8.08 -4.25
C LEU A 48 2.03 7.73 -5.54
N ALA A 49 2.24 6.54 -6.10
CA ALA A 49 1.52 6.08 -7.29
C ALA A 49 0.01 5.93 -7.03
N ALA A 50 -0.41 5.51 -5.83
CA ALA A 50 -1.82 5.52 -5.44
C ALA A 50 -2.41 6.94 -5.29
N LEU A 51 -1.55 7.97 -5.24
CA LEU A 51 -1.92 9.38 -5.34
C LEU A 51 -1.76 9.92 -6.77
N ASN A 52 -1.50 9.07 -7.77
CA ASN A 52 -1.20 9.46 -9.15
C ASN A 52 0.01 10.40 -9.29
N ILE A 53 0.99 10.30 -8.38
CA ILE A 53 2.22 11.11 -8.36
C ILE A 53 3.39 10.24 -8.79
N PHE A 54 4.00 10.58 -9.93
CA PHE A 54 5.08 9.81 -10.56
C PHE A 54 6.35 10.64 -10.70
N GLU A 55 6.91 11.05 -9.56
CA GLU A 55 8.11 11.88 -9.51
C GLU A 55 9.39 11.05 -9.49
N LYS A 56 10.47 11.60 -10.08
CA LYS A 56 11.79 10.94 -10.06
C LYS A 56 12.39 10.90 -8.65
N ASP A 57 12.26 12.01 -7.92
CA ASP A 57 12.66 12.11 -6.53
C ASP A 57 11.50 11.71 -5.61
N ALA A 58 11.36 10.41 -5.40
CA ALA A 58 10.29 9.85 -4.58
C ALA A 58 10.42 10.24 -3.11
N GLU A 59 11.62 10.52 -2.61
CA GLU A 59 11.83 10.87 -1.21
C GLU A 59 11.35 12.29 -0.93
N ALA A 60 11.75 13.25 -1.76
CA ALA A 60 11.26 14.62 -1.66
C ALA A 60 9.74 14.71 -1.87
N ALA A 61 9.21 13.99 -2.86
CA ALA A 61 7.76 13.93 -3.11
C ALA A 61 7.02 13.32 -1.91
N TYR A 62 7.50 12.19 -1.36
CA TYR A 62 6.86 11.56 -0.20
C TYR A 62 6.77 12.51 0.99
N ASN A 63 7.86 13.19 1.33
CA ASN A 63 7.89 14.16 2.44
C ASN A 63 7.01 15.39 2.17
N THR A 64 6.72 15.71 0.90
CA THR A 64 5.84 16.81 0.52
C THR A 64 4.37 16.43 0.71
N TYR A 65 3.98 15.25 0.23
CA TYR A 65 2.56 14.85 0.13
C TYR A 65 2.08 14.03 1.33
N VAL A 66 2.91 13.17 1.91
CA VAL A 66 2.54 12.33 3.06
C VAL A 66 2.83 13.09 4.34
N LYS A 67 1.78 13.36 5.11
CA LYS A 67 1.84 14.17 6.35
C LYS A 67 2.00 13.32 7.60
N ALA A 68 1.47 12.10 7.58
CA ALA A 68 1.58 11.13 8.66
C ALA A 68 1.49 9.69 8.13
N ASP A 69 2.25 8.78 8.73
CA ASP A 69 2.15 7.34 8.55
C ASP A 69 1.60 6.70 9.83
N GLN A 70 0.30 6.89 10.02
CA GLN A 70 -0.39 6.49 11.24
C GLN A 70 -0.50 4.97 11.34
N LEU A 71 -0.56 4.48 12.58
CA LEU A 71 -0.98 3.13 12.91
C LEU A 71 -2.32 3.21 13.64
N LEU A 72 -3.34 2.55 13.12
CA LEU A 72 -4.68 2.54 13.70
C LEU A 72 -4.91 1.30 14.57
N ASN A 73 -5.75 1.48 15.60
CA ASN A 73 -6.38 0.39 16.33
C ASN A 73 -7.57 -0.19 15.54
N ALA A 74 -8.05 -1.37 15.95
CA ALA A 74 -9.22 -2.02 15.37
C ALA A 74 -10.51 -1.17 15.40
N ASP A 75 -10.62 -0.22 16.34
CA ASP A 75 -11.75 0.71 16.46
C ASP A 75 -11.62 1.96 15.56
N GLY A 76 -10.55 2.04 14.77
CA GLY A 76 -10.26 3.15 13.87
C GLY A 76 -9.70 4.40 14.56
N THR A 77 -9.29 4.31 15.83
CA THR A 77 -8.52 5.38 16.50
C THR A 77 -7.04 5.30 16.16
N VAL A 78 -6.34 6.43 16.21
CA VAL A 78 -4.89 6.49 15.96
C VAL A 78 -4.16 5.99 17.20
N ALA A 79 -3.44 4.87 17.07
CA ALA A 79 -2.58 4.30 18.10
C ALA A 79 -1.21 4.98 18.14
N ALA A 80 -0.67 5.32 16.95
CA ALA A 80 0.57 6.06 16.80
C ALA A 80 0.50 6.95 15.55
N GLU A 81 1.05 8.17 15.64
CA GLU A 81 1.12 9.11 14.51
C GLU A 81 2.18 8.72 13.47
N ASN A 82 3.20 7.97 13.89
CA ASN A 82 4.26 7.44 13.04
C ASN A 82 4.46 5.96 13.38
N GLY A 83 4.72 5.13 12.37
CA GLY A 83 4.95 3.68 12.53
C GLY A 83 4.20 2.83 11.52
N GLY A 84 3.22 3.39 10.83
CA GLY A 84 2.53 2.71 9.73
C GLY A 84 3.48 2.30 8.61
N PHE A 85 4.53 3.09 8.36
CA PHE A 85 5.53 2.76 7.32
C PHE A 85 6.34 1.49 7.64
N ALA A 86 6.51 1.11 8.90
CA ALA A 86 7.23 -0.10 9.28
C ALA A 86 6.41 -1.39 9.08
N VAL A 87 5.10 -1.27 8.90
CA VAL A 87 4.21 -2.42 8.67
C VAL A 87 4.29 -2.85 7.22
N GLU A 88 4.75 -4.07 6.97
CA GLU A 88 4.74 -4.69 5.64
C GLU A 88 3.30 -5.01 5.21
N ASN A 89 3.01 -4.91 3.91
CA ASN A 89 1.66 -5.14 3.39
C ASN A 89 1.09 -6.51 3.78
N ALA A 90 1.94 -7.54 3.80
CA ALA A 90 1.58 -8.90 4.19
C ALA A 90 1.27 -9.05 5.70
N ALA A 91 1.68 -8.09 6.53
CA ALA A 91 1.51 -8.09 7.97
C ALA A 91 0.34 -7.21 8.44
N VAL A 92 -0.41 -6.59 7.53
CA VAL A 92 -1.59 -5.80 7.84
C VAL A 92 -2.68 -6.71 8.41
N SER A 93 -3.18 -6.38 9.59
CA SER A 93 -4.24 -7.11 10.30
C SER A 93 -5.12 -6.15 11.10
N ALA A 94 -6.18 -6.63 11.73
CA ALA A 94 -7.06 -5.78 12.56
C ALA A 94 -6.33 -5.09 13.73
N GLU A 95 -5.20 -5.66 14.18
CA GLU A 95 -4.36 -5.14 15.26
C GLU A 95 -3.24 -4.21 14.77
N SER A 96 -2.99 -4.16 13.46
CA SER A 96 -1.91 -3.38 12.86
C SER A 96 -2.36 -2.82 11.51
N LEU A 97 -2.99 -1.65 11.56
CA LEU A 97 -3.64 -0.98 10.43
C LEU A 97 -2.88 0.30 10.03
N PRO A 98 -1.85 0.20 9.18
CA PRO A 98 -1.14 1.36 8.66
C PRO A 98 -2.03 2.23 7.76
N LEU A 99 -2.04 3.53 8.03
CA LEU A 99 -2.77 4.53 7.27
C LEU A 99 -1.82 5.67 6.92
N TYR A 100 -1.71 6.00 5.63
CA TYR A 100 -0.99 7.21 5.22
C TYR A 100 -1.99 8.35 5.02
N VAL A 101 -1.83 9.41 5.80
CA VAL A 101 -2.61 10.64 5.65
C VAL A 101 -1.81 11.59 4.78
N CYS A 102 -2.38 11.94 3.63
CA CYS A 102 -1.72 12.71 2.60
C CYS A 102 -2.50 14.00 2.32
N GLU A 103 -1.81 15.00 1.78
CA GLU A 103 -2.42 16.25 1.33
C GLU A 103 -2.00 16.50 -0.12
N VAL A 104 -2.98 16.56 -1.02
CA VAL A 104 -2.76 16.81 -2.44
C VAL A 104 -3.68 17.96 -2.85
N ASN A 105 -3.11 19.05 -3.38
CA ASN A 105 -3.84 20.26 -3.76
C ASN A 105 -4.74 20.84 -2.64
N GLY A 106 -4.28 20.76 -1.38
CA GLY A 106 -5.03 21.24 -0.21
C GLY A 106 -6.16 20.32 0.25
N GLU A 107 -6.36 19.16 -0.40
CA GLU A 107 -7.34 18.16 0.01
C GLU A 107 -6.67 16.98 0.68
N THR A 108 -7.24 16.53 1.80
CA THR A 108 -6.80 15.31 2.47
C THR A 108 -7.14 14.08 1.64
N LYS A 109 -6.17 13.17 1.51
CA LYS A 109 -6.30 11.84 0.93
C LYS A 109 -5.85 10.79 1.94
N TYR A 110 -6.47 9.61 1.89
CA TYR A 110 -6.14 8.49 2.77
C TYR A 110 -5.64 7.33 1.94
N VAL A 111 -4.40 6.89 2.14
CA VAL A 111 -3.84 5.75 1.42
C VAL A 111 -3.76 4.54 2.34
N LEU A 112 -4.34 3.43 1.88
CA LEU A 112 -4.42 2.16 2.58
C LEU A 112 -3.60 1.10 1.82
N PRO A 113 -2.75 0.31 2.48
CA PRO A 113 -2.14 -0.84 1.84
C PRO A 113 -3.16 -1.95 1.60
N LEU A 114 -2.90 -2.71 0.55
CA LEU A 114 -3.69 -3.83 0.08
C LEU A 114 -2.79 -5.06 -0.03
N TYR A 115 -3.31 -6.22 0.36
CA TYR A 115 -2.59 -7.48 0.22
C TYR A 115 -3.55 -8.65 -0.02
N GLY A 116 -3.17 -9.55 -0.92
CA GLY A 116 -3.99 -10.69 -1.30
C GLY A 116 -3.24 -11.74 -2.09
N ALA A 117 -3.99 -12.68 -2.65
CA ALA A 117 -3.47 -13.79 -3.43
C ALA A 117 -3.92 -13.68 -4.90
N GLY A 118 -2.96 -13.77 -5.81
CA GLY A 118 -3.17 -13.96 -7.24
C GLY A 118 -3.22 -15.44 -7.62
N LEU A 119 -2.89 -15.77 -8.87
CA LEU A 119 -2.82 -17.15 -9.34
C LEU A 119 -1.53 -17.85 -8.88
N TRP A 120 -0.38 -17.20 -9.06
CA TRP A 120 0.93 -17.78 -8.86
C TRP A 120 1.64 -17.32 -7.59
N GLY A 121 1.11 -16.28 -6.94
CA GLY A 121 1.73 -15.72 -5.75
C GLY A 121 0.96 -14.56 -5.16
N PRO A 122 1.54 -13.87 -4.17
CA PRO A 122 0.92 -12.72 -3.57
C PRO A 122 0.82 -11.55 -4.56
N ILE A 123 -0.28 -10.83 -4.43
CA ILE A 123 -0.52 -9.53 -5.04
C ILE A 123 -0.66 -8.50 -3.92
N TRP A 124 -0.26 -7.28 -4.19
CA TRP A 124 -0.36 -6.19 -3.22
C TRP A 124 -0.62 -4.88 -3.92
N GLY A 125 -0.90 -3.86 -3.13
CA GLY A 125 -1.15 -2.55 -3.67
C GLY A 125 -1.37 -1.50 -2.61
N TYR A 126 -1.82 -0.35 -3.09
CA TYR A 126 -2.28 0.77 -2.28
C TYR A 126 -3.52 1.37 -2.92
N VAL A 127 -4.52 1.73 -2.12
CA VAL A 127 -5.69 2.50 -2.58
C VAL A 127 -5.66 3.86 -1.89
N GLY A 128 -5.68 4.92 -2.70
CA GLY A 128 -5.89 6.28 -2.24
C GLY A 128 -7.38 6.63 -2.31
N LEU A 129 -7.93 7.09 -1.19
CA LEU A 129 -9.30 7.58 -1.06
C LEU A 129 -9.30 9.11 -0.89
N ASN A 130 -10.34 9.76 -1.40
CA ASN A 130 -10.61 11.17 -1.17
C ASN A 130 -10.98 11.44 0.31
N ALA A 131 -11.10 12.73 0.66
CA ALA A 131 -11.51 13.15 2.00
C ALA A 131 -12.89 12.62 2.42
N ASP A 132 -13.75 12.28 1.46
CA ASP A 132 -15.05 11.64 1.69
C ASP A 132 -14.93 10.18 2.17
N LYS A 133 -13.72 9.60 2.15
CA LYS A 133 -13.40 8.21 2.50
C LYS A 133 -14.16 7.17 1.68
N GLU A 134 -14.84 7.55 0.61
CA GLU A 134 -15.65 6.67 -0.23
C GLU A 134 -15.12 6.61 -1.65
N THR A 135 -14.66 7.73 -2.20
CA THR A 135 -14.28 7.83 -3.61
C THR A 135 -12.80 7.56 -3.78
N ILE A 136 -12.46 6.67 -4.71
CA ILE A 136 -11.08 6.33 -5.06
C ILE A 136 -10.45 7.52 -5.79
N TYR A 137 -9.35 8.01 -5.22
CA TYR A 137 -8.48 8.99 -5.84
C TYR A 137 -7.50 8.33 -6.82
N GLY A 138 -6.97 7.17 -6.44
CA GLY A 138 -6.05 6.38 -7.26
C GLY A 138 -5.77 5.03 -6.63
N VAL A 139 -5.14 4.15 -7.40
CA VAL A 139 -4.70 2.83 -6.95
C VAL A 139 -3.33 2.53 -7.51
N TYR A 140 -2.59 1.69 -6.80
CA TYR A 140 -1.39 1.04 -7.29
C TYR A 140 -1.52 -0.45 -7.01
N PHE A 141 -1.24 -1.30 -8.00
CA PHE A 141 -1.18 -2.74 -7.83
C PHE A 141 0.14 -3.30 -8.34
N SER A 142 0.60 -4.35 -7.66
CA SER A 142 1.79 -5.11 -8.01
C SER A 142 1.65 -6.57 -7.59
N HIS A 143 2.60 -7.39 -7.99
CA HIS A 143 2.58 -8.84 -7.80
C HIS A 143 3.97 -9.42 -7.69
N ALA A 144 4.07 -10.60 -7.08
CA ALA A 144 5.34 -11.32 -7.01
C ALA A 144 5.68 -12.01 -8.33
N SER A 145 4.71 -12.65 -8.97
CA SER A 145 5.00 -13.66 -10.00
C SER A 145 3.87 -13.92 -11.01
N GLU A 146 2.88 -13.03 -11.11
CA GLU A 146 1.83 -13.17 -12.12
C GLU A 146 2.40 -13.15 -13.54
N THR A 147 1.73 -13.81 -14.47
CA THR A 147 2.25 -14.01 -15.84
C THR A 147 2.15 -12.72 -16.68
N PRO A 148 3.25 -12.25 -17.31
CA PRO A 148 3.24 -11.13 -18.25
C PRO A 148 2.21 -11.30 -19.38
N GLY A 149 1.45 -10.24 -19.70
CA GLY A 149 0.39 -10.26 -20.70
C GLY A 149 -0.94 -10.89 -20.24
N LEU A 150 -0.99 -11.46 -19.03
CA LEU A 150 -2.20 -11.96 -18.37
C LEU A 150 -2.31 -11.26 -17.01
N GLY A 151 -2.24 -11.99 -15.90
CA GLY A 151 -2.38 -11.44 -14.55
C GLY A 151 -1.44 -10.29 -14.21
N ALA A 152 -0.24 -10.23 -14.79
CA ALA A 152 0.69 -9.13 -14.55
C ALA A 152 0.17 -7.77 -15.05
N GLU A 153 -0.82 -7.75 -15.95
CA GLU A 153 -1.42 -6.50 -16.43
C GLU A 153 -2.11 -5.69 -15.31
N ILE A 154 -2.22 -6.22 -14.08
CA ILE A 154 -2.65 -5.41 -12.93
C ILE A 154 -1.69 -4.23 -12.66
N THR A 155 -0.43 -4.33 -13.09
CA THR A 155 0.55 -3.23 -12.98
C THR A 155 0.40 -2.17 -14.06
N ASN A 156 -0.49 -2.39 -15.05
CA ASN A 156 -0.67 -1.48 -16.16
C ASN A 156 -1.52 -0.28 -15.73
N TYR A 157 -0.87 0.89 -15.63
CA TYR A 157 -1.55 2.10 -15.18
C TYR A 157 -2.75 2.46 -16.05
N ASP A 158 -2.55 2.64 -17.36
CA ASP A 158 -3.61 3.12 -18.25
C ASP A 158 -4.73 2.11 -18.46
N LYS A 159 -4.39 0.82 -18.55
CA LYS A 159 -5.37 -0.22 -18.89
C LYS A 159 -6.14 -0.77 -17.69
N PHE A 160 -5.54 -0.81 -16.50
CA PHE A 160 -6.14 -1.48 -15.34
C PHE A 160 -6.29 -0.58 -14.11
N GLN A 161 -5.27 0.22 -13.75
CA GLN A 161 -5.32 1.01 -12.51
C GLN A 161 -6.12 2.31 -12.65
N LYS A 162 -5.91 3.06 -13.73
CA LYS A 162 -6.57 4.34 -14.01
C LYS A 162 -8.11 4.24 -14.04
N PRO A 163 -8.75 3.17 -14.55
CA PRO A 163 -10.20 2.99 -14.46
C PRO A 163 -10.81 3.01 -13.05
N PHE A 164 -10.02 2.79 -11.99
CA PHE A 164 -10.49 2.88 -10.61
C PHE A 164 -10.70 4.33 -10.15
N ILE A 165 -10.05 5.30 -10.78
CA ILE A 165 -10.13 6.71 -10.39
C ILE A 165 -11.57 7.22 -10.50
N GLY A 166 -12.07 7.82 -9.42
CA GLY A 166 -13.43 8.34 -9.33
C GLY A 166 -14.51 7.29 -9.02
N LYS A 167 -14.16 6.01 -8.94
CA LYS A 167 -15.09 4.95 -8.51
C LYS A 167 -15.36 5.05 -7.01
N LYS A 168 -16.51 4.55 -6.57
CA LYS A 168 -16.83 4.40 -5.15
C LYS A 168 -16.28 3.08 -4.61
N ALA A 169 -15.37 3.18 -3.64
CA ALA A 169 -14.89 2.06 -2.83
C ALA A 169 -15.95 1.56 -1.86
N LEU A 170 -16.69 2.50 -1.26
CA LEU A 170 -17.68 2.25 -0.22
C LEU A 170 -19.02 2.84 -0.61
N ASN A 171 -20.11 2.20 -0.17
CA ASN A 171 -21.44 2.80 -0.21
C ASN A 171 -21.68 3.67 1.05
N ALA A 172 -22.85 4.31 1.11
CA ALA A 172 -23.25 5.15 2.25
C ALA A 172 -23.40 4.40 3.59
N THR A 173 -23.50 3.06 3.58
CA THR A 173 -23.54 2.22 4.79
C THR A 173 -22.15 1.76 5.24
N GLY A 174 -21.10 2.07 4.47
CA GLY A 174 -19.72 1.70 4.77
C GLY A 174 -19.36 0.28 4.36
N ASP A 175 -20.11 -0.33 3.43
CA ASP A 175 -19.78 -1.62 2.84
C ASP A 175 -18.92 -1.42 1.61
N VAL A 176 -17.91 -2.29 1.44
CA VAL A 176 -17.00 -2.22 0.29
C VAL A 176 -17.75 -2.69 -0.96
N ILE A 177 -17.95 -1.78 -1.91
CA ILE A 177 -18.69 -2.01 -3.15
C ILE A 177 -17.84 -2.01 -4.40
N ILE A 178 -16.58 -1.53 -4.33
CA ILE A 178 -15.66 -1.63 -5.47
C ILE A 178 -15.47 -3.10 -5.84
N SER A 179 -15.57 -3.39 -7.14
CA SER A 179 -15.57 -4.75 -7.65
C SER A 179 -14.81 -4.84 -8.96
N VAL A 180 -14.05 -5.91 -9.14
CA VAL A 180 -13.41 -6.24 -10.42
C VAL A 180 -14.20 -7.34 -11.08
N VAL A 181 -14.86 -7.03 -12.19
CA VAL A 181 -15.74 -7.96 -12.91
C VAL A 181 -15.05 -8.50 -14.15
N LYS A 182 -15.61 -9.54 -14.77
CA LYS A 182 -15.06 -10.06 -16.03
C LYS A 182 -14.98 -8.95 -17.09
N ASN A 183 -13.90 -8.91 -17.87
CA ASN A 183 -13.71 -7.93 -18.94
C ASN A 183 -14.93 -7.83 -19.87
N GLY A 184 -15.41 -6.62 -20.11
CA GLY A 184 -16.60 -6.31 -20.92
C GLY A 184 -17.92 -6.62 -20.21
N LYS A 185 -17.93 -6.77 -18.88
CA LYS A 185 -19.12 -7.10 -18.08
C LYS A 185 -19.43 -6.11 -16.96
N VAL A 186 -18.81 -4.93 -16.96
CA VAL A 186 -19.21 -3.80 -16.10
C VAL A 186 -20.70 -3.49 -16.34
N ALA A 187 -21.49 -3.64 -15.29
CA ALA A 187 -22.90 -3.30 -15.24
C ALA A 187 -23.13 -2.01 -14.42
N ASP A 188 -22.36 -1.82 -13.35
CA ASP A 188 -22.38 -0.60 -12.54
C ASP A 188 -21.07 0.18 -12.68
N ALA A 189 -21.06 1.18 -13.56
CA ALA A 189 -19.89 2.02 -13.80
C ALA A 189 -19.49 2.88 -12.59
N THR A 190 -20.24 2.92 -11.49
CA THR A 190 -19.88 3.70 -10.29
C THR A 190 -18.88 2.97 -9.39
N CYS A 191 -18.90 1.65 -9.38
CA CYS A 191 -18.07 0.82 -8.49
C CYS A 191 -17.47 -0.42 -9.15
N GLU A 192 -17.80 -0.74 -10.41
CA GLU A 192 -17.21 -1.86 -11.11
C GLU A 192 -16.12 -1.42 -12.10
N VAL A 193 -15.07 -2.23 -12.16
CA VAL A 193 -13.95 -2.09 -13.10
C VAL A 193 -13.77 -3.40 -13.87
N ASP A 194 -13.44 -3.28 -15.15
CA ASP A 194 -13.12 -4.43 -15.98
C ASP A 194 -11.85 -5.15 -15.48
N GLY A 195 -11.98 -6.46 -15.32
CA GLY A 195 -10.88 -7.38 -15.10
C GLY A 195 -10.03 -7.57 -16.36
N ILE A 196 -8.94 -8.31 -16.19
CA ILE A 196 -7.98 -8.59 -17.26
C ILE A 196 -8.47 -9.77 -18.09
N SER A 197 -8.55 -9.59 -19.42
CA SER A 197 -8.85 -10.68 -20.34
C SER A 197 -7.77 -11.77 -20.26
N GLY A 198 -8.17 -13.01 -20.01
CA GLY A 198 -7.24 -14.13 -19.78
C GLY A 198 -6.61 -14.18 -18.39
N GLY A 199 -6.78 -13.13 -17.57
CA GLY A 199 -6.28 -13.02 -16.19
C GLY A 199 -7.38 -13.13 -15.14
N THR A 200 -8.39 -13.98 -15.34
CA THR A 200 -9.59 -14.05 -14.48
C THR A 200 -9.25 -14.35 -13.03
N ILE A 201 -8.34 -15.29 -12.75
CA ILE A 201 -7.99 -15.68 -11.38
C ILE A 201 -7.31 -14.50 -10.65
N THR A 202 -6.37 -13.83 -11.33
CA THR A 202 -5.72 -12.62 -10.80
C THR A 202 -6.73 -11.49 -10.58
N SER A 203 -7.67 -11.29 -11.51
CA SER A 203 -8.71 -10.26 -11.39
C SER A 203 -9.61 -10.52 -10.18
N ASN A 204 -10.03 -11.76 -9.98
CA ASN A 204 -10.76 -12.18 -8.79
C ASN A 204 -9.93 -12.02 -7.51
N GLY A 205 -8.61 -12.25 -7.60
CA GLY A 205 -7.66 -11.99 -6.52
C GLY A 205 -7.63 -10.51 -6.14
N VAL A 206 -7.58 -9.60 -7.11
CA VAL A 206 -7.64 -8.14 -6.87
C VAL A 206 -8.98 -7.74 -6.26
N ASP A 207 -10.09 -8.27 -6.77
CA ASP A 207 -11.43 -8.05 -6.19
C ASP A 207 -11.49 -8.45 -4.71
N ALA A 208 -11.04 -9.66 -4.40
CA ALA A 208 -11.00 -10.16 -3.03
C ALA A 208 -10.03 -9.35 -2.15
N MET A 209 -8.86 -8.98 -2.68
CA MET A 209 -7.87 -8.15 -1.99
C MET A 209 -8.46 -6.79 -1.59
N LEU A 210 -9.18 -6.13 -2.50
CA LEU A 210 -9.85 -4.85 -2.24
C LEU A 210 -10.89 -5.00 -1.13
N LYS A 211 -11.79 -5.99 -1.25
CA LYS A 211 -12.86 -6.24 -0.27
C LYS A 211 -12.31 -6.55 1.12
N ASN A 212 -11.33 -7.44 1.20
CA ASN A 212 -10.74 -7.85 2.47
C ASN A 212 -9.92 -6.72 3.10
N SER A 213 -9.01 -6.10 2.34
CA SER A 213 -8.08 -5.10 2.88
C SER A 213 -8.82 -3.83 3.28
N ILE A 214 -9.69 -3.27 2.43
CA ILE A 214 -10.48 -2.07 2.75
C ILE A 214 -11.44 -2.37 3.91
N GLY A 215 -12.01 -3.59 3.94
CA GLY A 215 -12.92 -4.03 5.00
C GLY A 215 -12.30 -3.94 6.40
N LEU A 216 -10.99 -4.17 6.54
CA LEU A 216 -10.29 -4.01 7.84
C LEU A 216 -10.37 -2.58 8.39
N TYR A 217 -10.41 -1.58 7.50
CA TYR A 217 -10.46 -0.17 7.88
C TYR A 217 -11.89 0.35 8.08
N LYS A 218 -12.92 -0.50 8.03
CA LYS A 218 -14.34 -0.09 8.10
C LYS A 218 -14.63 0.83 9.29
N ALA A 219 -14.07 0.55 10.47
CA ALA A 219 -14.25 1.39 11.66
C ALA A 219 -13.75 2.82 11.44
N PHE A 220 -12.56 2.99 10.85
CA PHE A 220 -12.01 4.30 10.52
C PHE A 220 -12.77 5.00 9.38
N LEU A 221 -13.14 4.23 8.34
CA LEU A 221 -13.76 4.77 7.12
C LEU A 221 -15.20 5.24 7.35
N THR A 222 -15.92 4.58 8.26
CA THR A 222 -17.31 4.94 8.60
C THR A 222 -17.44 5.93 9.75
N LYS A 223 -16.35 6.18 10.49
CA LYS A 223 -16.32 7.19 11.54
C LYS A 223 -16.53 8.57 10.91
N LYS A 224 -17.75 9.09 11.08
CA LYS A 224 -18.06 10.46 10.68
C LYS A 224 -17.15 11.40 11.47
N CYS A 225 -16.58 12.37 10.77
CA CYS A 225 -15.81 13.42 11.42
C CYS A 225 -16.74 14.11 12.44
N ASP A 226 -16.40 14.03 13.73
CA ASP A 226 -17.08 14.81 14.76
C ASP A 226 -16.91 16.28 14.37
N LYS A 227 -17.97 16.88 13.83
CA LYS A 227 -18.00 18.29 13.43
C LYS A 227 -17.64 19.25 14.58
N GLY A 228 -17.54 18.76 15.82
CA GLY A 228 -17.09 19.52 17.00
C GLY A 228 -15.58 19.78 17.08
N ALA A 229 -14.72 18.99 16.42
CA ALA A 229 -13.27 19.18 16.51
C ALA A 229 -12.72 20.22 15.51
N CYS A 230 -13.43 20.43 14.39
CA CYS A 230 -13.05 21.44 13.38
C CYS A 230 -13.49 22.86 13.80
N ALA A 231 -14.62 22.99 14.50
CA ALA A 231 -15.11 24.27 15.00
C ALA A 231 -14.23 24.86 16.13
N ALA A 232 -13.71 23.99 17.03
CA ALA A 232 -12.88 24.44 18.15
C ALA A 232 -11.53 25.06 17.73
N LYS A 233 -10.99 24.70 16.55
CA LYS A 233 -9.77 25.33 16.02
C LYS A 233 -10.03 26.64 15.30
N ALA A 234 -11.24 26.87 14.79
CA ALA A 234 -11.63 28.14 14.17
C ALA A 234 -11.96 29.21 15.25
N GLU A 235 -12.65 28.84 16.33
CA GLU A 235 -13.00 29.77 17.41
C GLU A 235 -11.78 30.25 18.22
N CYS A 236 -10.75 29.40 18.40
CA CYS A 236 -9.50 29.81 19.06
C CYS A 236 -8.67 30.84 18.26
N ALA A 237 -8.86 30.93 16.93
CA ALA A 237 -8.15 31.90 16.11
C ALA A 237 -8.78 33.30 16.15
N GLU A 238 -10.09 33.39 16.42
CA GLU A 238 -10.83 34.65 16.43
C GLU A 238 -10.76 35.37 17.80
N GLN A 239 -10.63 34.62 18.90
CA GLN A 239 -10.43 35.19 20.24
C GLN A 239 -9.03 35.79 20.45
N CYS A 240 -8.02 35.32 19.71
CA CYS A 240 -6.64 35.78 19.86
C CYS A 240 -6.36 37.11 19.11
N GLN A 241 -7.26 37.55 18.22
CA GLN A 241 -7.12 38.82 17.48
C GLN A 241 -7.85 40.00 18.14
N THR A 242 -8.80 39.74 19.04
CA THR A 242 -9.58 40.78 19.72
C THR A 242 -8.91 41.31 21.00
N GLU A 243 -7.95 40.58 21.58
CA GLU A 243 -7.19 41.04 22.77
C GLU A 243 -6.02 41.99 22.46
N VAL A 244 -5.54 42.07 21.20
CA VAL A 244 -4.37 42.89 20.83
C VAL A 244 -4.74 44.35 20.48
N VAL A 245 -6.04 44.69 20.39
CA VAL A 245 -6.49 46.04 20.00
C VAL A 245 -6.87 46.93 21.22
N ASN A 246 -6.85 46.39 22.44
CA ASN A 246 -7.23 47.11 23.67
C ASN A 246 -6.12 47.13 24.76
N GLN A 247 -4.88 47.41 24.36
CA GLN A 247 -3.83 47.89 25.27
C GLN A 247 -3.10 49.09 24.70
#